data_AF-T0ZQA7-F1
#
_entry.id   AF-T0ZQA7-F1
#
_cell.length_a   1.000
_cell.length_b   1.000
_cell.length_c   1.000
_cell.angle_alpha   90.00
_cell.angle_beta   90.00
_cell.angle_gamma   90.00
#
_symmetry.space_group_name_H-M   'P 1'
#
loop_
_entity.id
_entity.type
_entity.pdbx_description
1 polymer ?
#
loop_
_entity_poly.entity_id
_entity_poly.type
_entity_poly.pdbx_seq_one_letter_code
_entity_poly.pdbx_strand_id
1 'polypeptide(L)'
;RVSAVISTLLILAYLTWRAGFTLVLWNLPSAILSIAFLFAEIVGALQQSIHFMLAMRPPARHPVKPLSGVPSVAVLVPTYNEPIAVLERTLVGCARLNYPAHTVYLLDDGHRAWAETLASQVGGQRIAPGPTTRTRKRGISTPSCRR
;
A
#
# COMPACT_ATOMS: atom_id res chain seq x y z
N ARG A 1 -17.72 16.15 2.74
CA ARG A 1 -19.15 15.75 2.66
C ARG A 1 -19.91 16.67 1.71
N VAL A 2 -19.93 17.98 1.95
CA VAL A 2 -20.52 18.97 1.01
C VAL A 2 -19.90 18.87 -0.39
N SER A 3 -18.57 18.81 -0.48
CA SER A 3 -17.85 18.64 -1.76
C SER A 3 -18.30 17.41 -2.54
N ALA A 4 -18.48 16.27 -1.87
CA ALA A 4 -18.93 15.04 -2.51
C ALA A 4 -20.36 15.15 -3.05
N VAL A 5 -21.28 15.77 -2.29
CA VAL A 5 -22.66 16.00 -2.75
C VAL A 5 -22.67 16.90 -3.98
N ILE A 6 -21.91 18.01 -3.96
CA ILE A 6 -21.81 18.92 -5.10
C ILE A 6 -21.23 18.19 -6.32
N SER A 7 -20.13 17.46 -6.15
CA SER A 7 -19.51 16.67 -7.23
C SER A 7 -20.47 15.64 -7.82
N THR A 8 -21.23 14.91 -6.99
CA THR A 8 -22.22 13.93 -7.46
C THR A 8 -23.34 14.61 -8.24
N LEU A 9 -23.88 15.73 -7.76
CA LEU A 9 -24.94 16.47 -8.46
C LEU A 9 -24.47 17.00 -9.81
N LEU A 10 -23.27 17.57 -9.88
CA LEU A 10 -22.68 18.06 -11.13
C LEU A 10 -22.48 16.92 -12.14
N ILE A 11 -21.99 15.76 -11.69
CA ILE A 11 -21.80 14.58 -12.54
C ILE A 11 -23.14 14.05 -13.06
N LEU A 12 -24.18 13.99 -12.23
CA LEU A 12 -25.51 13.54 -12.66
C LEU A 12 -26.11 14.51 -13.68
N ALA A 13 -26.06 15.82 -13.42
CA ALA A 13 -26.52 16.83 -14.37
C ALA A 13 -25.76 16.75 -15.71
N TYR A 14 -24.44 16.56 -15.65
CA TYR A 14 -23.60 16.35 -16.83
C TYR A 14 -24.00 15.10 -17.60
N LEU A 15 -24.16 13.95 -16.94
CA LEU A 15 -24.54 12.69 -17.60
C LEU A 15 -25.93 12.78 -18.24
N THR A 16 -26.89 13.45 -17.59
CA THR A 16 -28.22 13.69 -18.17
C THR A 16 -28.12 14.55 -19.43
N TRP A 17 -27.36 15.65 -19.38
CA TRP A 17 -27.14 16.48 -20.56
C TRP A 17 -26.40 15.74 -21.69
N ARG A 18 -25.36 14.97 -21.33
CA ARG A 18 -24.55 14.17 -22.25
C ARG A 18 -25.42 13.18 -23.01
N ALA A 19 -26.25 12.41 -22.29
CA ALA A 19 -27.14 11.41 -22.86
C ALA A 19 -28.30 12.03 -23.66
N GLY A 20 -28.78 13.23 -23.30
CA GLY A 20 -29.91 13.87 -23.98
C GLY A 20 -29.53 14.60 -25.28
N PHE A 21 -28.36 15.26 -25.32
CA PHE A 21 -28.07 16.26 -26.36
C PHE A 21 -26.82 15.98 -27.21
N THR A 22 -25.91 15.11 -26.75
CA THR A 22 -24.58 14.99 -27.39
C THR A 22 -24.28 13.60 -27.97
N LEU A 23 -25.22 12.67 -27.89
CA LEU A 23 -25.08 11.34 -28.50
C LEU A 23 -25.17 11.43 -30.02
N VAL A 24 -24.09 11.06 -30.70
CA VAL A 24 -24.03 11.01 -32.17
C VAL A 24 -24.40 9.60 -32.62
N LEU A 25 -25.63 9.41 -33.07
CA LEU A 25 -26.18 8.09 -33.47
C LEU A 25 -26.41 7.92 -34.98
N TRP A 26 -25.98 8.90 -35.78
CA TRP A 26 -26.26 8.95 -37.22
C TRP A 26 -25.53 7.87 -38.05
N ASN A 27 -24.32 7.48 -37.63
CA ASN A 27 -23.48 6.49 -38.32
C ASN A 27 -23.08 5.39 -37.34
N LEU A 28 -23.06 4.13 -37.79
CA LEU A 28 -22.77 2.97 -36.92
C LEU A 28 -21.41 3.06 -36.19
N PRO A 29 -20.28 3.43 -36.84
CA PRO A 29 -19.01 3.57 -36.14
C PRO A 29 -19.02 4.71 -35.10
N SER A 30 -19.64 5.84 -35.44
CA SER A 30 -19.78 6.99 -34.54
C SER A 30 -20.68 6.66 -33.34
N ALA A 31 -21.76 5.92 -33.56
CA ALA A 31 -22.66 5.46 -32.52
C ALA A 31 -21.96 4.52 -31.53
N ILE A 32 -21.17 3.56 -32.02
CA ILE A 32 -20.41 2.64 -31.17
C ILE A 32 -19.43 3.42 -30.27
N LEU A 33 -18.64 4.33 -30.85
CA LEU A 33 -17.69 5.14 -30.09
C LEU A 33 -18.40 6.06 -29.09
N SER A 34 -19.51 6.68 -29.50
CA SER A 34 -20.29 7.58 -28.64
C SER A 34 -20.90 6.84 -27.45
N ILE A 35 -21.41 5.62 -27.65
CA ILE A 35 -21.97 4.78 -26.59
C ILE A 35 -20.86 4.22 -25.68
N ALA A 36 -19.74 3.78 -26.26
CA ALA A 36 -18.59 3.31 -25.49
C ALA A 36 -18.01 4.40 -24.59
N PHE A 37 -17.97 5.65 -25.08
CA PHE A 37 -17.55 6.80 -24.31
C PHE A 37 -18.53 7.09 -23.17
N LEU A 38 -19.84 7.11 -23.44
CA LEU A 38 -20.86 7.28 -22.40
C LEU A 38 -20.77 6.18 -21.33
N PHE A 39 -20.51 4.93 -21.73
CA PHE A 39 -20.30 3.82 -20.80
C PHE A 39 -19.06 4.04 -19.91
N ALA A 40 -17.94 4.48 -20.48
CA ALA A 40 -16.74 4.81 -19.71
C ALA A 40 -17.00 5.95 -18.71
N GLU A 41 -17.80 6.96 -19.09
CA GLU A 41 -18.21 8.06 -18.20
C GLU A 41 -19.07 7.57 -17.03
N ILE A 42 -20.02 6.65 -17.28
CA ILE A 42 -20.85 6.02 -16.23
C ILE A 42 -19.98 5.21 -15.26
N VAL A 43 -19.02 4.44 -15.78
CA VAL A 43 -18.06 3.69 -14.95
C VAL A 43 -17.22 4.66 -14.11
N GLY A 44 -16.76 5.78 -14.69
CA GLY A 44 -16.05 6.83 -13.97
C GLY A 44 -16.88 7.46 -12.85
N ALA A 45 -18.17 7.75 -13.10
CA ALA A 45 -19.10 8.26 -12.10
C ALA A 45 -19.34 7.25 -10.96
N LEU A 46 -19.44 5.96 -11.28
CA LEU A 46 -19.55 4.90 -10.28
C LEU A 46 -18.27 4.79 -9.43
N GLN A 47 -17.10 4.79 -10.07
CA GLN A 47 -15.80 4.76 -9.40
C GLN A 47 -15.66 5.95 -8.44
N GLN A 48 -16.03 7.16 -8.88
CA GLN A 48 -16.00 8.37 -8.05
C GLN A 48 -16.93 8.25 -6.83
N SER A 49 -18.13 7.69 -7.03
CA SER A 49 -19.09 7.47 -5.95
C SER A 49 -18.55 6.51 -4.89
N ILE A 50 -17.93 5.40 -5.33
CA ILE A 50 -17.26 4.44 -4.44
C ILE A 50 -16.09 5.12 -3.70
N HIS A 51 -15.26 5.89 -4.40
CA HIS A 51 -14.14 6.60 -3.78
C HIS A 51 -14.61 7.54 -2.67
N PHE A 52 -15.66 8.32 -2.92
CA PHE A 52 -16.25 9.19 -1.90
C PHE A 52 -16.83 8.42 -0.72
N MET A 53 -17.49 7.28 -0.96
CA MET A 53 -18.02 6.42 0.11
C MET A 53 -16.90 5.93 1.04
N LEU A 54 -15.77 5.50 0.46
CA LEU A 54 -14.60 5.04 1.22
C LEU A 54 -13.90 6.19 1.95
N ALA A 55 -13.74 7.34 1.29
CA ALA A 55 -13.05 8.49 1.86
C ALA A 55 -13.84 9.21 2.98
N MET A 56 -15.18 9.14 2.97
CA MET A 56 -16.03 9.86 3.93
C MET A 56 -16.07 9.24 5.34
N ARG A 57 -15.53 8.03 5.51
CA ARG A 57 -15.43 7.35 6.81
C ARG A 57 -13.97 7.01 7.10
N PRO A 58 -13.14 7.99 7.49
CA PRO A 58 -11.82 7.65 8.01
C PRO A 58 -12.01 6.69 9.20
N PRO A 59 -11.27 5.57 9.26
CA PRO A 59 -11.38 4.65 10.38
C PRO A 59 -11.11 5.43 11.66
N ALA A 60 -12.06 5.38 12.59
CA ALA A 60 -11.85 5.92 13.92
C ALA A 60 -10.69 5.13 14.54
N ARG A 61 -9.57 5.83 14.77
CA ARG A 61 -8.46 5.26 15.53
C ARG A 61 -8.93 5.18 16.98
N HIS A 62 -9.44 4.01 17.37
CA HIS A 62 -9.73 3.77 18.76
C HIS A 62 -8.41 3.71 19.53
N PRO A 63 -8.30 4.36 20.69
CA PRO A 63 -7.15 4.15 21.56
C PRO A 63 -7.11 2.66 21.89
N VAL A 64 -6.02 2.01 21.47
CA VAL A 64 -5.79 0.60 21.76
C VAL A 64 -5.67 0.49 23.27
N LYS A 65 -6.40 -0.46 23.89
CA LYS A 65 -6.21 -0.74 25.32
C LYS A 65 -4.73 -1.07 25.55
N PRO A 66 -4.09 -0.50 26.59
CA PRO A 66 -2.72 -0.85 26.90
C PRO A 66 -2.63 -2.36 27.07
N LEU A 67 -1.74 -2.99 26.32
CA LEU A 67 -1.46 -4.42 26.47
C LEU A 67 -0.93 -4.66 27.89
N SER A 68 -1.25 -5.80 28.48
CA SER A 68 -0.68 -6.22 29.75
C SER A 68 0.80 -6.59 29.52
N GLY A 69 1.68 -5.59 29.62
CA GLY A 69 3.11 -5.72 29.39
C GLY A 69 3.56 -5.23 28.01
N VAL A 70 4.87 -5.27 27.77
CA VAL A 70 5.48 -4.84 26.51
C VAL A 70 5.83 -6.07 25.68
N PRO A 71 5.08 -6.39 24.60
CA PRO A 71 5.37 -7.57 23.80
C PRO A 71 6.71 -7.44 23.08
N SER A 72 7.40 -8.56 22.86
CA SER A 72 8.59 -8.58 21.98
C SER A 72 8.17 -8.32 20.54
N VAL A 73 8.82 -7.37 19.87
CA VAL A 73 8.51 -6.93 18.49
C VAL A 73 9.66 -7.24 17.55
N ALA A 74 9.36 -7.90 16.43
CA ALA A 74 10.32 -8.09 15.34
C ALA A 74 10.11 -7.00 14.28
N VAL A 75 11.16 -6.23 13.97
CA VAL A 75 11.18 -5.23 12.89
C VAL A 75 11.79 -5.87 11.66
N LEU A 76 10.98 -6.09 10.63
CA LEU A 76 11.41 -6.74 9.39
C LEU A 76 11.74 -5.68 8.33
N VAL A 77 12.99 -5.63 7.86
CA VAL A 77 13.46 -4.71 6.83
C VAL A 77 13.77 -5.50 5.55
N PRO A 78 12.85 -5.56 4.57
CA PRO A 78 13.11 -6.21 3.29
C PRO A 78 13.96 -5.33 2.36
N THR A 79 14.99 -5.91 1.76
CA THR A 79 15.89 -5.27 0.79
C THR A 79 16.12 -6.16 -0.44
N TYR A 80 16.25 -5.54 -1.61
CA TYR A 80 16.59 -6.19 -2.86
C TYR A 80 17.69 -5.44 -3.62
N ASN A 81 17.42 -4.20 -4.07
CA ASN A 81 18.36 -3.41 -4.89
C ASN A 81 18.64 -2.00 -4.37
N GLU A 82 18.33 -1.75 -3.10
CA GLU A 82 18.56 -0.48 -2.44
C GLU A 82 20.08 -0.26 -2.19
N PRO A 83 20.56 0.99 -2.27
CA PRO A 83 21.95 1.32 -2.00
C PRO A 83 22.26 1.26 -0.49
N ILE A 84 23.52 0.95 -0.15
CA ILE A 84 23.98 0.76 1.24
C ILE A 84 23.64 1.94 2.16
N ALA A 85 23.80 3.18 1.67
CA ALA A 85 23.55 4.39 2.46
C ALA A 85 22.07 4.55 2.89
N VAL A 86 21.12 4.07 2.08
CA VAL A 86 19.69 4.09 2.42
C VAL A 86 19.39 3.00 3.44
N LEU A 87 19.99 1.82 3.26
CA LEU A 87 19.78 0.69 4.15
C LEU A 87 20.38 0.94 5.54
N GLU A 88 21.57 1.51 5.61
CA GLU A 88 22.24 1.89 6.85
C GLU A 88 21.39 2.86 7.67
N ARG A 89 20.92 3.95 7.04
CA ARG A 89 20.04 4.94 7.71
C ARG A 89 18.75 4.31 8.25
N THR A 90 18.18 3.38 7.48
CA THR A 90 16.96 2.65 7.86
C THR A 90 17.23 1.75 9.07
N LEU A 91 18.30 0.96 9.03
CA LEU A 91 18.67 0.05 10.12
C LEU A 91 19.01 0.81 11.41
N VAL A 92 19.74 1.93 11.31
CA VAL A 92 20.06 2.77 12.47
C VAL A 92 18.78 3.36 13.09
N GLY A 93 17.83 3.78 12.25
CA GLY A 93 16.51 4.22 12.72
C GLY A 93 15.74 3.12 13.43
N CYS A 94 15.75 1.89 12.89
CA CYS A 94 15.11 0.74 13.49
C CYS A 94 15.76 0.32 14.82
N ALA A 95 17.09 0.36 14.93
CA ALA A 95 17.82 -0.01 16.15
C ALA A 95 17.63 1.01 17.30
N ARG A 96 17.23 2.24 16.98
CA ARG A 96 17.00 3.32 17.96
C ARG A 96 15.52 3.55 18.28
N LEU A 97 14.65 2.59 17.98
CA LEU A 97 13.25 2.66 18.37
C LEU A 97 13.15 2.77 19.90
N ASN A 98 12.35 3.70 20.40
CA ASN A 98 12.04 3.83 21.82
C ASN A 98 11.05 2.73 22.25
N TYR A 99 11.53 1.49 22.23
CA TYR A 99 10.76 0.30 22.53
C TYR A 99 11.65 -0.75 23.22
N PRO A 100 11.32 -1.21 24.44
CA PRO A 100 12.26 -1.93 25.29
C PRO A 100 12.59 -3.34 24.80
N ALA A 101 11.71 -4.00 24.05
CA ALA A 101 11.90 -5.36 23.56
C ALA A 101 11.67 -5.44 22.04
N HIS A 102 12.66 -5.01 21.25
CA HIS A 102 12.59 -5.14 19.78
C HIS A 102 13.86 -5.77 19.19
N THR A 103 13.68 -6.54 18.13
CA THR A 103 14.76 -7.15 17.35
C THR A 103 14.63 -6.74 15.89
N VAL A 104 15.70 -6.22 15.30
CA VAL A 104 15.73 -5.81 13.89
C VAL A 104 16.26 -6.95 13.03
N TYR A 105 15.48 -7.33 12.02
CA TYR A 105 15.83 -8.36 11.05
C TYR A 105 15.97 -7.78 9.64
N LEU A 106 17.16 -7.95 9.06
CA LEU A 106 17.41 -7.61 7.66
C LEU A 106 17.11 -8.81 6.76
N LEU A 107 16.18 -8.63 5.83
CA LEU A 107 15.76 -9.65 4.86
C LEU A 107 16.31 -9.28 3.48
N ASP A 108 17.46 -9.87 3.12
CA ASP A 108 18.15 -9.58 1.87
C ASP A 108 17.93 -10.69 0.83
N ASP A 109 17.04 -10.40 -0.12
CA ASP A 109 16.75 -11.24 -1.29
C ASP A 109 17.83 -11.12 -2.39
N GLY A 110 18.75 -10.15 -2.27
CA GLY A 110 19.82 -9.89 -3.23
C GLY A 110 21.08 -10.73 -3.00
N HIS A 111 21.13 -11.56 -1.96
CA HIS A 111 22.29 -12.37 -1.57
C HIS A 111 23.62 -11.60 -1.54
N ARG A 112 23.61 -10.38 -0.97
CA ARG A 112 24.76 -9.48 -0.93
C ARG A 112 25.60 -9.75 0.30
N ALA A 113 26.89 -10.01 0.12
CA ALA A 113 27.83 -10.27 1.23
C ALA A 113 27.90 -9.09 2.21
N TRP A 114 27.91 -7.85 1.70
CA TRP A 114 28.01 -6.66 2.55
C TRP A 114 26.79 -6.46 3.47
N ALA A 115 25.63 -7.03 3.15
CA ALA A 115 24.43 -6.87 3.96
C ALA A 115 24.51 -7.66 5.28
N GLU A 116 25.29 -8.74 5.35
CA GLU A 116 25.61 -9.40 6.64
C GLU A 116 26.42 -8.49 7.55
N THR A 117 27.47 -7.88 7.00
CA THR A 117 28.35 -6.96 7.71
C THR A 117 27.58 -5.73 8.19
N LEU A 118 26.69 -5.19 7.37
CA LEU A 118 25.89 -4.04 7.75
C LEU A 118 24.89 -4.37 8.88
N ALA A 119 24.25 -5.53 8.80
CA ALA A 119 23.31 -5.95 9.84
C ALA A 119 24.01 -6.11 11.20
N SER A 120 25.18 -6.74 11.24
CA SER A 120 25.94 -6.94 12.48
C SER A 120 26.47 -5.63 13.08
N GLN A 121 26.92 -4.70 12.24
CA GLN A 121 27.40 -3.38 12.69
C GLN A 121 26.33 -2.56 13.41
N VAL A 122 25.06 -2.67 13.00
CA VAL A 122 23.95 -1.88 13.54
C VAL A 122 23.22 -2.61 14.68
N GLY A 123 23.70 -3.79 15.09
CA GLY A 123 23.09 -4.60 16.15
C GLY A 123 21.83 -5.35 15.72
N GLY A 124 21.59 -5.46 14.41
CA GLY A 124 20.52 -6.27 13.82
C GLY A 124 20.97 -7.70 13.49
N GLN A 125 20.01 -8.60 13.31
CA GLN A 125 20.27 -9.96 12.84
C GLN A 125 19.87 -10.08 11.37
N ARG A 126 20.73 -10.63 10.51
CA ARG A 126 20.32 -10.98 9.15
C ARG A 126 19.54 -12.28 9.18
N ILE A 127 18.39 -12.33 8.52
CA ILE A 127 17.75 -13.59 8.13
C ILE A 127 17.89 -13.70 6.62
N ALA A 128 18.73 -14.61 6.16
CA ALA A 128 18.78 -14.98 4.75
C ALA A 128 17.56 -15.87 4.42
N PRO A 129 16.86 -15.63 3.30
CA PRO A 129 15.84 -16.57 2.83
C PRO A 129 16.45 -17.95 2.52
N GLY A 130 15.69 -19.02 2.76
CA GLY A 130 16.06 -20.40 2.39
C GLY A 130 16.18 -20.63 0.87
N PRO A 131 16.66 -21.82 0.44
CA PRO A 131 17.32 -22.04 -0.86
C PRO A 131 16.45 -21.96 -2.14
N THR A 132 15.20 -21.48 -2.11
CA THR A 132 14.37 -21.35 -3.33
C THR A 132 13.40 -20.18 -3.27
N THR A 133 13.73 -19.09 -3.97
CA THR A 133 12.82 -17.96 -4.23
C THR A 133 11.75 -18.36 -5.26
N ARG A 134 10.55 -18.74 -4.80
CA ARG A 134 9.36 -18.83 -5.69
C ARG A 134 8.19 -17.92 -5.31
N THR A 135 8.27 -17.14 -4.23
CA THR A 135 7.21 -16.18 -3.87
C THR A 135 7.81 -14.88 -3.30
N ARG A 136 8.03 -13.91 -4.19
CA ARG A 136 8.80 -12.65 -4.02
C ARG A 136 8.54 -11.78 -2.77
N LYS A 137 7.47 -11.98 -1.99
CA LYS A 137 7.23 -11.27 -0.71
C LYS A 137 6.45 -12.09 0.35
N ARG A 138 6.07 -13.34 0.06
CA ARG A 138 5.17 -14.13 0.94
C ARG A 138 5.88 -15.18 1.79
N GLY A 139 7.20 -15.34 1.65
CA GLY A 139 7.96 -16.44 2.26
C GLY A 139 8.63 -16.15 3.60
N ILE A 140 8.18 -15.14 4.38
CA ILE A 140 8.80 -14.86 5.68
C ILE A 140 8.08 -15.70 6.75
N SER A 141 8.64 -16.86 7.07
CA SER A 141 8.33 -17.54 8.32
C SER A 141 8.91 -16.69 9.45
N THR A 142 8.06 -16.16 10.33
CA THR A 142 8.50 -15.46 11.54
C THR A 142 9.48 -16.34 12.30
N PRO A 143 10.68 -15.85 12.69
CA PRO A 143 11.55 -16.61 13.58
C PRO A 143 10.75 -16.95 14.83
N SER A 144 10.84 -18.21 15.27
CA SER A 144 10.12 -18.66 16.46
C SER A 144 10.49 -17.73 17.62
N CYS A 145 9.46 -17.11 18.20
CA CYS A 145 9.58 -16.27 19.37
C CYS A 145 10.12 -17.17 20.50
N ARG A 146 11.44 -17.18 20.72
CA ARG A 146 12.03 -17.81 21.91
C ARG A 146 11.55 -17.00 23.10
N ARG A 147 10.70 -17.63 23.91
CA ARG A 147 10.40 -17.20 25.27
C ARG A 147 11.65 -17.28 26.14
#